data_AF-A0A931R9R8-F1
#
_entry.id   AF-A0A931R9R8-F1
#
_cell.length_a   1.000
_cell.length_b   1.000
_cell.length_c   1.000
_cell.angle_alpha   90.00
_cell.angle_beta   90.00
_cell.angle_gamma   90.00
#
_symmetry.space_group_name_H-M   'P 1'
#
loop_
_entity.id
_entity.type
_entity.pdbx_description
1 polymer ?
#
loop_
_entity_poly.entity_id
_entity_poly.type
_entity_poly.pdbx_seq_one_letter_code
_entity_poly.pdbx_strand_id
1 'polypeptide(L)'
;MLRARAKANRFFHENEKGSSDVLARYLSVDYPTAIETYRLSRPAYTTDGIPTEEEAREYLKMDAQILGLAAPVPISKVFDFSLQREVNQELGVK
;
A
#
# COMPACT_ATOMS: atom_id res chain seq x y z
N MET A 1 -12.98 -4.89 7.45
CA MET A 1 -11.65 -4.22 7.41
C MET A 1 -11.20 -3.94 5.97
N LEU A 2 -11.05 -4.95 5.09
CA LEU A 2 -10.52 -4.77 3.72
C LEU A 2 -11.31 -3.77 2.86
N ARG A 3 -12.65 -3.83 2.86
CA ARG A 3 -13.50 -2.84 2.17
C ARG A 3 -13.20 -1.39 2.57
N ALA A 4 -12.99 -1.14 3.86
CA ALA A 4 -12.67 0.18 4.36
C ALA A 4 -11.28 0.64 3.89
N ARG A 5 -10.29 -0.26 3.91
CA ARG A 5 -8.95 0.02 3.38
C ARG A 5 -8.98 0.30 1.88
N ALA A 6 -9.72 -0.47 1.09
CA ALA A 6 -9.84 -0.24 -0.35
C ALA A 6 -10.48 1.13 -0.66
N LYS A 7 -11.53 1.52 0.07
CA LYS A 7 -12.14 2.85 -0.05
C LYS A 7 -11.19 3.97 0.37
N ALA A 8 -10.43 3.77 1.45
CA ALA A 8 -9.43 4.73 1.91
C ALA A 8 -8.27 4.85 0.91
N ASN A 9 -7.84 3.76 0.29
CA ASN A 9 -6.81 3.77 -0.75
C ASN A 9 -7.27 4.54 -1.99
N ARG A 10 -8.52 4.33 -2.41
CA ARG A 10 -9.12 5.13 -3.48
C ARG A 10 -9.14 6.62 -3.12
N PHE A 11 -9.61 6.96 -1.93
CA PHE A 11 -9.60 8.34 -1.44
C PHE A 11 -8.18 8.92 -1.42
N PHE A 12 -7.20 8.14 -0.98
CA PHE A 12 -5.79 8.52 -0.97
C PHE A 12 -5.32 8.93 -2.37
N HIS A 13 -5.58 8.10 -3.38
CA HIS A 13 -5.11 8.34 -4.75
C HIS A 13 -5.86 9.42 -5.52
N GLU A 14 -7.14 9.66 -5.18
CA GLU A 14 -8.04 10.57 -5.89
C GLU A 14 -8.19 11.95 -5.21
N ASN A 15 -7.85 12.08 -3.93
CA ASN A 15 -8.07 13.31 -3.16
C ASN A 15 -6.80 13.78 -2.45
N GLU A 16 -5.93 14.49 -3.18
CA GLU A 16 -4.67 15.06 -2.66
C GLU A 16 -4.91 15.95 -1.43
N LYS A 17 -5.88 16.87 -1.52
CA LYS A 17 -6.16 17.80 -0.43
C LYS A 17 -6.60 17.07 0.84
N GLY A 18 -7.61 16.21 0.72
CA GLY A 18 -8.14 15.48 1.86
C GLY A 18 -7.10 14.54 2.49
N SER A 19 -6.26 13.92 1.68
CA SER A 19 -5.17 13.06 2.14
C SER A 19 -4.08 13.85 2.84
N SER A 20 -3.72 15.02 2.30
CA SER A 20 -2.76 15.94 2.91
C SER A 20 -3.26 16.50 4.24
N ASP A 21 -4.55 16.81 4.35
CA ASP A 21 -5.18 17.25 5.61
C ASP A 21 -5.11 16.15 6.69
N VAL A 22 -5.32 14.89 6.31
CA VAL A 22 -5.17 13.74 7.21
C VAL A 22 -3.71 13.59 7.65
N LEU A 23 -2.76 13.68 6.70
CA LEU A 23 -1.33 13.59 7.00
C LEU A 23 -0.85 14.71 7.91
N ALA A 24 -1.28 15.95 7.69
CA ALA A 24 -0.92 17.10 8.53
C ALA A 24 -1.29 16.84 9.99
N ARG A 25 -2.51 16.32 10.24
CA ARG A 25 -2.98 15.98 11.58
C ARG A 25 -2.25 14.77 12.16
N TYR A 26 -2.07 13.72 11.37
CA TYR A 26 -1.48 12.47 11.83
C TYR A 26 0.02 12.62 12.15
N LEU A 27 0.76 13.32 11.30
CA LEU A 27 2.20 13.56 11.45
C LEU A 27 2.52 14.80 12.29
N SER A 28 1.51 15.61 12.66
CA SER A 28 1.68 16.87 13.39
C SER A 28 2.62 17.86 12.69
N VAL A 29 2.42 18.04 11.39
CA VAL A 29 3.20 18.97 10.53
C VAL A 29 2.28 20.00 9.88
N ASP A 30 2.86 21.09 9.37
CA ASP A 30 2.10 22.07 8.60
C ASP A 30 1.61 21.49 7.25
N TYR A 31 0.60 22.15 6.68
CA TYR A 31 -0.01 21.70 5.43
C TYR A 31 0.98 21.68 4.24
N PRO A 32 1.86 22.68 4.04
CA PRO A 32 2.90 22.62 3.00
C PRO A 32 3.83 21.40 3.11
N THR A 33 4.22 21.01 4.32
CA THR A 33 5.02 19.79 4.54
C THR A 33 4.20 18.54 4.26
N ALA A 34 2.93 18.51 4.67
CA ALA A 34 2.05 17.36 4.46
C ALA A 34 1.76 17.10 2.98
N ILE A 35 1.51 18.13 2.18
CA ILE A 35 1.22 17.98 0.74
C ILE A 35 2.45 17.50 -0.03
N GLU A 36 3.65 17.96 0.34
CA GLU A 36 4.89 17.45 -0.25
C GLU A 36 5.13 15.98 0.14
N THR A 37 4.90 15.64 1.41
CA THR A 37 4.96 14.26 1.89
C THR A 37 3.98 13.35 1.14
N TYR A 38 2.75 13.81 0.90
CA TYR A 38 1.77 13.09 0.09
C TYR A 38 2.30 12.82 -1.32
N ARG A 39 2.80 13.85 -2.01
CA ARG A 39 3.28 13.73 -3.40
C ARG A 39 4.48 12.82 -3.53
N LEU A 40 5.43 12.90 -2.61
CA LEU A 40 6.62 12.05 -2.58
C LEU A 40 6.27 10.58 -2.32
N SER A 41 5.31 10.33 -1.44
CA SER A 41 4.97 8.96 -1.01
C SER A 41 3.96 8.27 -1.93
N ARG A 42 3.04 9.02 -2.56
CA ARG A 42 1.95 8.46 -3.37
C ARG A 42 2.38 7.38 -4.38
N PRO A 43 3.48 7.55 -5.16
CA PRO A 43 3.89 6.53 -6.13
C PRO A 43 4.30 5.18 -5.51
N ALA A 44 4.64 5.15 -4.22
CA ALA A 44 5.05 3.93 -3.53
C ALA A 44 3.86 3.10 -3.00
N TYR A 45 2.64 3.62 -3.06
CA TYR A 45 1.44 2.89 -2.64
C TYR A 45 0.78 2.16 -3.81
N THR A 46 0.38 0.91 -3.58
CA THR A 46 -0.44 0.17 -4.55
C THR A 46 -1.80 0.84 -4.74
N THR A 47 -2.38 0.71 -5.94
CA THR A 47 -3.70 1.30 -6.26
C THR A 47 -4.85 0.38 -5.89
N ASP A 48 -4.62 -0.93 -5.87
CA ASP A 48 -5.62 -1.97 -5.65
C ASP A 48 -5.39 -2.77 -4.35
N GLY A 49 -4.34 -2.43 -3.60
CA GLY A 49 -3.97 -3.12 -2.36
C GLY A 49 -3.23 -4.44 -2.57
N ILE A 50 -2.81 -4.76 -3.79
CA ILE A 50 -2.09 -6.00 -4.13
C ILE A 50 -0.78 -5.63 -4.84
N PRO A 51 0.40 -5.95 -4.27
CA PRO A 51 1.66 -5.78 -4.99
C PRO A 51 1.73 -6.75 -6.18
N THR A 52 2.50 -6.39 -7.20
CA THR A 52 2.84 -7.31 -8.28
C THR A 52 3.65 -8.49 -7.75
N GLU A 53 3.66 -9.60 -8.49
CA GLU A 53 4.44 -10.78 -8.10
C GLU A 53 5.95 -10.47 -8.06
N GLU A 54 6.43 -9.59 -8.93
CA GLU A 54 7.83 -9.15 -8.95
C GLU A 54 8.18 -8.32 -7.71
N GLU A 55 7.37 -7.32 -7.35
CA GLU A 55 7.57 -6.53 -6.14
C GLU A 55 7.57 -7.41 -4.89
N ALA A 56 6.59 -8.32 -4.76
CA ALA A 56 6.51 -9.25 -3.65
C ALA A 56 7.75 -10.18 -3.58
N ARG A 57 8.27 -10.61 -4.74
CA ARG A 57 9.47 -11.45 -4.82
C ARG A 57 10.71 -10.71 -4.36
N GLU A 58 10.92 -9.47 -4.82
CA GLU A 58 12.08 -8.68 -4.43
C GLU A 58 12.03 -8.33 -2.94
N TYR A 59 10.86 -8.01 -2.39
CA TYR A 59 10.71 -7.80 -0.94
C TYR A 59 11.08 -9.04 -0.13
N LEU A 60 10.56 -10.23 -0.49
CA LEU A 60 10.88 -11.46 0.24
C LEU A 60 12.36 -11.88 0.10
N LYS A 61 13.00 -11.50 -1.00
CA LYS A 61 14.45 -11.70 -1.19
C LYS A 61 15.27 -10.78 -0.30
N MET A 62 14.89 -9.52 -0.16
CA MET A 62 15.51 -8.59 0.80
C MET A 62 15.35 -9.10 2.24
N ASP A 63 14.15 -9.52 2.63
CA ASP A 63 13.89 -10.08 3.96
C ASP A 63 14.76 -11.32 4.24
N ALA A 64 14.90 -12.22 3.27
CA ALA A 64 15.74 -13.40 3.41
C ALA A 64 17.22 -13.05 3.65
N GLN A 65 17.74 -12.01 2.97
CA GLN A 65 19.11 -11.53 3.20
C GLN A 65 19.26 -10.93 4.60
N ILE A 66 18.31 -10.09 5.02
CA ILE A 66 18.32 -9.44 6.35
C ILE A 66 18.25 -10.49 7.47
N LEU A 67 17.46 -11.54 7.27
CA LEU A 67 17.22 -12.60 8.26
C LEU A 67 18.22 -13.76 8.18
N GLY A 68 19.15 -13.76 7.22
CA GLY A 68 20.13 -14.83 7.03
C GLY A 68 19.53 -16.17 6.60
N LEU A 69 18.40 -16.14 5.89
CA LEU A 69 17.76 -17.35 5.37
C LEU A 69 18.52 -17.89 4.15
N ALA A 70 18.55 -19.21 4.00
CA ALA A 70 19.22 -19.86 2.86
C ALA A 70 18.57 -19.53 1.51
N ALA A 71 17.26 -19.23 1.51
CA ALA A 71 16.51 -18.82 0.33
C ALA A 71 15.28 -17.99 0.72
N PRO A 72 14.74 -17.16 -0.20
CA PRO A 72 13.47 -16.46 0.01
C PRO A 72 12.30 -17.43 0.19
N VAL A 73 11.36 -17.07 1.06
CA VAL A 73 10.12 -17.84 1.23
C VAL A 73 9.24 -17.69 -0.02
N PRO A 74 8.53 -18.73 -0.48
CA PRO A 74 7.58 -18.58 -1.58
C PRO A 74 6.46 -17.59 -1.25
N ILE A 75 6.10 -16.72 -2.20
CA ILE A 75 5.06 -15.69 -2.03
C ILE A 75 3.75 -16.28 -1.50
N SER A 76 3.31 -17.43 -2.05
CA SER A 76 2.07 -18.11 -1.66
C SER A 76 2.06 -18.68 -0.24
N LYS A 77 3.21 -18.73 0.44
CA LYS A 77 3.30 -19.12 1.85
C LYS A 77 3.16 -17.93 2.80
N VAL A 78 3.31 -16.70 2.30
CA VAL A 78 3.27 -15.47 3.09
C VAL A 78 2.00 -14.67 2.81
N PHE A 79 1.62 -14.59 1.53
CA PHE A 79 0.53 -13.73 1.09
C PHE A 79 -0.63 -14.54 0.52
N ASP A 80 -1.84 -14.23 1.02
CA ASP A 80 -3.10 -14.61 0.40
C ASP A 80 -3.92 -13.36 0.11
N PHE A 81 -4.09 -13.06 -1.19
CA PHE A 81 -4.85 -11.91 -1.66
C PHE A 81 -6.24 -12.26 -2.19
N SER A 82 -6.73 -13.50 -1.99
CA SER A 82 -8.06 -13.94 -2.43
C SER A 82 -9.17 -12.98 -1.98
N LEU A 83 -9.23 -12.69 -0.68
CA LEU A 83 -10.23 -11.77 -0.11
C LEU A 83 -10.07 -10.32 -0.60
N GLN A 84 -8.84 -9.86 -0.86
CA GLN A 84 -8.62 -8.53 -1.40
C GLN A 84 -9.15 -8.44 -2.85
N ARG A 85 -8.95 -9.48 -3.66
CA ARG A 85 -9.49 -9.56 -5.03
C ARG A 85 -11.01 -9.55 -5.05
N GLU A 86 -11.67 -10.28 -4.14
CA GLU A 86 -13.13 -10.25 -3.99
C GLU A 86 -13.62 -8.84 -3.66
N VAL A 87 -12.96 -8.14 -2.72
CA VAL A 87 -13.29 -6.76 -2.37
C VAL A 87 -13.06 -5.80 -3.53
N ASN A 88 -11.98 -5.97 -4.30
CA ASN A 88 -11.71 -5.15 -5.47
C ASN A 88 -12.81 -5.31 -6.53
N GLN A 89 -13.23 -6.56 -6.77
CA GLN A 89 -14.34 -6.86 -7.68
C GLN A 89 -15.66 -6.24 -7.19
N GLU A 90 -16.00 -6.40 -5.91
CA GLU A 90 -17.21 -5.81 -5.30
C GLU A 90 -17.24 -4.28 -5.44
N LEU A 91 -16.11 -3.62 -5.24
CA LEU A 91 -16.01 -2.16 -5.20
C LEU A 91 -15.65 -1.52 -6.56
N GLY A 92 -15.42 -2.32 -7.59
CA GLY A 92 -14.97 -1.85 -8.91
C GLY A 92 -13.58 -1.19 -8.88
N VAL A 93 -12.69 -1.67 -8.01
CA VAL A 93 -11.27 -1.28 -8.01
C VAL A 93 -10.57 -2.07 -9.10
N LYS A 94 -9.84 -1.37 -9.98
CA LYS A 94 -9.08 -1.96 -11.09
C LYS A 94 -7.61 -2.09 -10.72
#